data_AF-A0A1G0YT82-F1
#
_entry.id   AF-A0A1G0YT82-F1
#
_cell.length_a   1.000
_cell.length_b   1.000
_cell.length_c   1.000
_cell.angle_alpha   90.00
_cell.angle_beta   90.00
_cell.angle_gamma   90.00
#
_symmetry.space_group_name_H-M   'P 1'
#
loop_
_entity.id
_entity.type
_entity.pdbx_description
1 polymer ?
#
loop_
_entity_poly.entity_id
_entity_poly.type
_entity_poly.pdbx_seq_one_letter_code
_entity_poly.pdbx_strand_id
1 'polypeptide(L)'
;MKNPFDKNLDEFGWEQEIRKDETRIHTYMNELHNFLDLPGEEDMIIKSLQKNPELIPQKAEQGNMPFSDFFDDYEDDFIYSEEWQKKDGSEIYFQLEKLAYHWNAIFASELKKENAMLGMKITCLYGKLLARTADLLDINAEDFPALRIAICKRLIAGFNNISGEFNKMEDEQPELKVLIETHKSHIHILREKIINLMNKIRDKKDKK
;
A
#
# COMPACT_ATOMS: atom_id res chain seq x y z
N MET A 1 3.83 -4.63 25.83
CA MET A 1 4.08 -4.84 24.39
C MET A 1 5.29 -4.03 23.98
N LYS A 2 6.37 -4.67 23.50
CA LYS A 2 7.52 -3.95 22.95
C LYS A 2 7.09 -3.38 21.60
N ASN A 3 7.29 -2.08 21.40
CA ASN A 3 6.96 -1.40 20.17
C ASN A 3 7.74 -2.05 19.00
N PRO A 4 7.07 -2.60 17.96
CA PRO A 4 7.75 -3.30 16.86
C PRO A 4 8.57 -2.33 16.00
N PHE A 5 8.31 -1.02 16.09
CA PHE A 5 8.94 -0.01 15.28
C PHE A 5 10.21 0.56 15.94
N ASP A 6 11.33 0.58 15.20
CA ASP A 6 12.55 1.27 15.65
C ASP A 6 12.41 2.79 15.48
N LYS A 7 12.12 3.49 16.59
CA LYS A 7 11.96 4.95 16.63
C LYS A 7 13.21 5.71 16.17
N ASN A 8 14.38 5.07 16.08
CA ASN A 8 15.63 5.72 15.68
C ASN A 8 15.87 5.72 14.17
N LEU A 9 15.07 4.99 13.37
CA LEU A 9 15.22 4.99 11.93
C LEU A 9 14.79 6.34 11.33
N ASP A 10 15.60 6.85 10.41
CA ASP A 10 15.27 8.02 9.62
C ASP A 10 14.30 7.67 8.47
N GLU A 11 13.92 8.68 7.67
CA GLU A 11 12.97 8.49 6.56
C GLU A 11 13.49 7.58 5.45
N PHE A 12 14.81 7.35 5.37
CA PHE A 12 15.42 6.46 4.37
C PHE A 12 15.52 5.03 4.89
N GLY A 13 15.85 4.84 6.17
CA GLY A 13 15.81 3.55 6.84
C GLY A 13 14.41 2.93 6.80
N TRP A 14 13.39 3.72 7.13
CA TRP A 14 12.00 3.27 7.02
C TRP A 14 11.59 2.92 5.58
N GLU A 15 12.10 3.66 4.59
CA GLU A 15 11.83 3.36 3.18
C GLU A 15 12.39 1.99 2.77
N GLN A 16 13.61 1.68 3.23
CA GLN A 16 14.25 0.38 2.99
C GLN A 16 13.51 -0.76 3.70
N GLU A 17 13.06 -0.56 4.93
CA GLU A 17 12.26 -1.58 5.64
C GLU A 17 10.93 -1.84 4.92
N ILE A 18 10.27 -0.80 4.40
CA ILE A 18 9.08 -0.96 3.55
C ILE A 18 9.42 -1.74 2.26
N ARG A 19 10.60 -1.52 1.64
CA ARG A 19 11.02 -2.32 0.46
C ARG A 19 11.21 -3.79 0.81
N LYS A 20 11.83 -4.08 1.95
CA LYS A 20 12.03 -5.45 2.40
C LYS A 20 10.68 -6.12 2.66
N ASP A 21 9.74 -5.42 3.29
CA ASP A 21 8.37 -5.90 3.47
C ASP A 21 7.67 -6.22 2.13
N GLU A 22 7.74 -5.33 1.16
CA GLU A 22 7.21 -5.58 -0.19
C GLU A 22 7.87 -6.80 -0.87
N THR A 23 9.18 -6.97 -0.66
CA THR A 23 9.92 -8.13 -1.19
C THR A 23 9.48 -9.43 -0.51
N ARG A 24 9.26 -9.38 0.81
CA ARG A 24 8.72 -10.52 1.60
C ARG A 24 7.37 -10.96 1.06
N ILE A 25 6.44 -10.01 0.87
CA ILE A 25 5.10 -10.29 0.32
C ILE A 25 5.21 -10.86 -1.10
N HIS A 26 6.07 -10.30 -1.95
CA HIS A 26 6.26 -10.79 -3.31
C HIS A 26 6.80 -12.23 -3.34
N THR A 27 7.82 -12.52 -2.54
CA THR A 27 8.36 -13.88 -2.42
C THR A 27 7.31 -14.84 -1.89
N TYR A 28 6.55 -14.45 -0.86
CA TYR A 28 5.44 -15.25 -0.34
C TYR A 28 4.42 -15.59 -1.43
N MET A 29 3.95 -14.60 -2.19
CA MET A 29 2.95 -14.81 -3.25
C MET A 29 3.46 -15.68 -4.39
N ASN A 30 4.75 -15.57 -4.74
CA ASN A 30 5.36 -16.44 -5.74
C ASN A 30 5.44 -17.90 -5.26
N GLU A 31 5.75 -18.11 -3.98
CA GLU A 31 5.81 -19.46 -3.40
C GLU A 31 4.42 -20.04 -3.17
N LEU A 32 3.45 -19.22 -2.79
CA LEU A 32 2.05 -19.63 -2.64
C LEU A 32 1.55 -20.32 -3.91
N HIS A 33 1.86 -19.77 -5.09
CA HIS A 33 1.49 -20.41 -6.36
C HIS A 33 2.03 -21.85 -6.52
N ASN A 34 3.18 -22.17 -5.92
CA ASN A 34 3.80 -23.49 -5.99
C ASN A 34 3.24 -24.48 -4.96
N PHE A 35 2.68 -23.97 -3.86
CA PHE A 35 2.34 -24.78 -2.68
C PHE A 35 0.85 -24.75 -2.29
N LEU A 36 0.02 -23.89 -2.90
CA LEU A 36 -1.40 -23.65 -2.55
C LEU A 36 -2.31 -24.89 -2.46
N ASP A 37 -1.93 -25.98 -3.12
CA ASP A 37 -2.73 -27.21 -3.14
C ASP A 37 -2.15 -28.30 -2.21
N LEU A 38 -1.09 -27.99 -1.44
CA LEU A 38 -0.38 -28.98 -0.63
C LEU A 38 -0.79 -28.92 0.85
N PRO A 39 -0.91 -30.08 1.52
CA PRO A 39 -1.13 -30.09 2.97
C PRO A 39 0.08 -29.52 3.70
N GLY A 40 -0.12 -28.50 4.54
CA GLY A 40 0.95 -27.82 5.26
C GLY A 40 1.75 -26.83 4.41
N GLU A 41 1.15 -26.28 3.35
CA GLU A 41 1.74 -25.26 2.46
C GLU A 41 2.43 -24.11 3.19
N GLU A 42 1.84 -23.63 4.27
CA GLU A 42 2.33 -22.47 5.02
C GLU A 42 3.71 -22.75 5.63
N ASP A 43 3.89 -23.92 6.25
CA ASP A 43 5.19 -24.36 6.79
C ASP A 43 6.25 -24.46 5.69
N MET A 44 5.86 -24.86 4.48
CA MET A 44 6.75 -25.00 3.33
C MET A 44 7.19 -23.63 2.80
N ILE A 45 6.23 -22.69 2.68
CA ILE A 45 6.49 -21.31 2.25
C ILE A 45 7.38 -20.59 3.28
N ILE A 46 7.07 -20.71 4.57
CA ILE A 46 7.87 -20.11 5.66
C ILE A 46 9.30 -20.66 5.63
N LYS A 47 9.49 -21.97 5.46
CA LYS A 47 10.83 -22.56 5.31
C LYS A 47 11.56 -22.04 4.07
N SER A 48 10.85 -21.73 2.98
CA SER A 48 11.48 -21.11 1.80
C SER A 48 11.91 -19.67 2.09
N LEU A 49 11.06 -18.88 2.74
CA LEU A 49 11.35 -17.50 3.14
C LEU A 49 12.54 -17.42 4.10
N GLN A 50 12.65 -18.35 5.06
CA GLN A 50 13.77 -18.44 5.99
C GLN A 50 15.13 -18.70 5.32
N LYS A 51 15.16 -19.22 4.08
CA LYS A 51 16.40 -19.37 3.31
C LYS A 51 16.98 -18.03 2.85
N ASN A 52 16.20 -16.95 2.89
CA ASN A 52 16.62 -15.59 2.57
C ASN A 52 16.67 -14.75 3.86
N PRO A 53 17.84 -14.59 4.51
CA PRO A 53 17.96 -13.93 5.81
C PRO A 53 17.46 -12.48 5.82
N GLU A 54 17.56 -11.79 4.69
CA GLU A 54 17.10 -10.40 4.52
C GLU A 54 15.56 -10.25 4.49
N LEU A 55 14.84 -11.36 4.31
CA LEU A 55 13.38 -11.46 4.30
C LEU A 55 12.81 -11.90 5.65
N ILE A 56 13.64 -11.95 6.70
CA ILE A 56 13.21 -12.20 8.08
C ILE A 56 13.06 -10.83 8.77
N PRO A 57 11.91 -10.51 9.40
CA PRO A 57 11.73 -9.24 10.10
C PRO A 57 12.84 -9.02 11.14
N GLN A 58 13.39 -7.80 11.23
CA GLN A 58 14.56 -7.46 12.08
C GLN A 58 14.43 -7.79 13.58
N LYS A 59 13.24 -8.15 14.07
CA LYS A 59 12.97 -8.56 15.47
C LYS A 59 12.14 -9.83 15.61
N ALA A 60 11.94 -10.59 14.53
CA ALA A 60 11.47 -11.96 14.68
C ALA A 60 12.65 -12.76 15.25
N GLU A 61 12.75 -12.82 16.58
CA GLU A 61 13.54 -13.88 17.22
C GLU A 61 13.14 -15.19 16.54
N GLN A 62 14.14 -15.92 16.05
CA GLN A 62 14.00 -17.21 15.36
C GLN A 62 13.20 -18.18 16.24
N GLY A 63 11.87 -18.14 16.17
CA GLY A 63 11.01 -19.02 16.94
C GLY A 63 9.59 -18.59 17.23
N ASN A 64 9.23 -17.30 17.29
CA ASN A 64 7.97 -16.92 17.97
C ASN A 64 7.08 -15.84 17.33
N MET A 65 7.14 -15.64 16.01
CA MET A 65 6.05 -14.93 15.31
C MET A 65 5.62 -15.80 14.14
N PRO A 66 4.52 -16.56 14.25
CA PRO A 66 3.90 -17.19 13.09
C PRO A 66 3.65 -16.11 12.05
N PHE A 67 3.95 -16.41 10.79
CA PHE A 67 3.50 -15.57 9.68
C PHE A 67 1.97 -15.43 9.70
N SER A 68 1.25 -16.38 10.32
CA SER A 68 -0.19 -16.32 10.59
C SER A 68 -0.60 -15.10 11.42
N ASP A 69 0.17 -14.68 12.44
CA ASP A 69 -0.13 -13.45 13.22
C ASP A 69 -0.09 -12.16 12.36
N PHE A 70 0.51 -12.20 11.17
CA PHE A 70 0.51 -11.09 10.21
C PHE A 70 -0.78 -11.00 9.40
N PHE A 71 -1.56 -12.09 9.32
CA PHE A 71 -2.82 -12.20 8.59
C PHE A 71 -4.03 -12.44 9.51
N ASP A 72 -3.83 -12.96 10.72
CA ASP A 72 -4.88 -13.33 11.69
C ASP A 72 -5.46 -12.12 12.45
N ASP A 73 -4.76 -10.98 12.49
CA ASP A 73 -5.21 -9.77 13.22
C ASP A 73 -6.13 -8.85 12.38
N TYR A 74 -6.51 -9.27 11.16
CA TYR A 74 -7.56 -8.62 10.38
C TYR A 74 -8.93 -9.23 10.71
N GLU A 75 -9.36 -9.15 11.97
CA GLU A 75 -10.79 -9.27 12.26
C GLU A 75 -11.54 -8.22 11.43
N ASP A 76 -12.55 -8.68 10.70
CA ASP A 76 -13.32 -8.06 9.62
C ASP A 76 -14.17 -6.84 10.06
N ASP A 77 -13.77 -6.19 11.15
CA ASP A 77 -14.35 -4.98 11.70
C ASP A 77 -13.44 -3.78 11.38
N PHE A 78 -13.23 -3.49 10.08
CA PHE A 78 -12.76 -2.17 9.64
C PHE A 78 -13.87 -1.13 9.88
N ILE A 79 -14.25 -0.95 11.14
CA ILE A 79 -15.21 0.07 11.56
C ILE A 79 -14.46 1.38 11.47
N TYR A 80 -14.84 2.21 10.49
CA TYR A 80 -14.43 3.61 10.37
C TYR A 80 -14.74 4.36 11.68
N SER A 81 -13.86 4.27 12.67
CA SER A 81 -14.06 4.94 13.93
C SER A 81 -14.13 6.45 13.67
N GLU A 82 -14.96 7.17 14.43
CA GLU A 82 -15.03 8.63 14.31
C GLU A 82 -13.66 9.29 14.49
N GLU A 83 -12.73 8.62 15.17
CA GLU A 83 -11.35 9.04 15.33
C GLU A 83 -10.58 8.97 14.01
N TRP A 84 -10.76 7.91 13.22
CA TRP A 84 -10.08 7.72 11.95
C TRP A 84 -10.44 8.80 10.93
N GLN A 85 -11.71 9.22 10.91
CA GLN A 85 -12.17 10.32 10.05
C GLN A 85 -11.54 11.67 10.40
N LYS A 86 -11.14 11.88 11.66
CA LYS A 86 -10.53 13.12 12.16
C LYS A 86 -9.01 13.19 11.93
N LYS A 87 -8.38 12.08 11.51
CA LYS A 87 -6.91 12.03 11.32
C LYS A 87 -6.47 12.80 10.08
N ASP A 88 -5.31 13.46 10.19
CA ASP A 88 -4.64 14.13 9.08
C ASP A 88 -4.35 13.12 7.96
N GLY A 89 -5.05 13.26 6.82
CA GLY A 89 -4.94 12.38 5.65
C GLY A 89 -6.18 11.54 5.35
N SER A 90 -7.19 11.53 6.23
CA SER A 90 -8.39 10.68 6.09
C SER A 90 -9.16 10.95 4.79
N GLU A 91 -9.28 12.23 4.40
CA GLU A 91 -9.91 12.64 3.14
C GLU A 91 -9.27 11.96 1.92
N ILE A 92 -7.95 11.74 1.96
CA ILE A 92 -7.19 11.13 0.86
C ILE A 92 -7.61 9.68 0.70
N TYR A 93 -7.75 8.94 1.81
CA TYR A 93 -8.24 7.57 1.80
C TYR A 93 -9.65 7.48 1.19
N PHE A 94 -10.60 8.27 1.70
CA PHE A 94 -11.99 8.21 1.23
C PHE A 94 -12.15 8.62 -0.24
N GLN A 95 -11.37 9.60 -0.71
CA GLN A 95 -11.36 9.96 -2.12
C GLN A 95 -10.74 8.86 -2.99
N LEU A 96 -9.67 8.22 -2.51
CA LEU A 96 -9.05 7.10 -3.21
C LEU A 96 -9.97 5.88 -3.27
N GLU A 97 -10.72 5.59 -2.21
CA GLU A 97 -11.70 4.50 -2.14
C GLU A 97 -12.80 4.70 -3.19
N LYS A 98 -13.34 5.92 -3.29
CA LYS A 98 -14.33 6.27 -4.32
C LYS A 98 -13.78 6.10 -5.73
N LEU A 99 -12.54 6.51 -5.97
CA LEU A 99 -11.89 6.31 -7.27
C LEU A 99 -11.67 4.83 -7.57
N ALA A 100 -11.24 4.03 -6.59
CA ALA A 100 -11.08 2.59 -6.75
C ALA A 100 -12.42 1.91 -7.09
N TYR A 101 -13.49 2.29 -6.39
CA TYR A 101 -14.84 1.82 -6.68
C TYR A 101 -15.30 2.18 -8.10
N HIS A 102 -15.16 3.44 -8.51
CA HIS A 102 -15.49 3.87 -9.87
C HIS A 102 -14.65 3.13 -10.93
N TRP A 103 -13.36 2.94 -10.69
CA TRP A 103 -12.51 2.19 -11.60
C TRP A 103 -12.97 0.74 -11.74
N ASN A 104 -13.31 0.08 -10.63
CA ASN A 104 -13.80 -1.30 -10.66
C ASN A 104 -15.14 -1.43 -11.40
N ALA A 105 -15.99 -0.41 -11.36
CA ALA A 105 -17.19 -0.37 -12.19
C ALA A 105 -16.83 -0.32 -13.69
N ILE A 106 -15.93 0.57 -14.10
CA ILE A 106 -15.42 0.68 -15.49
C ILE A 106 -14.79 -0.65 -15.93
N PHE A 107 -13.96 -1.24 -15.07
CA PHE A 107 -13.31 -2.54 -15.30
C PHE A 107 -14.34 -3.64 -15.58
N ALA A 108 -15.45 -3.66 -14.85
CA ALA A 108 -16.49 -4.68 -14.98
C ALA A 108 -17.43 -4.45 -16.17
N SER A 109 -17.70 -3.19 -16.57
CA SER A 109 -18.74 -2.87 -17.55
C SER A 109 -18.26 -2.37 -18.90
N GLU A 110 -17.12 -1.67 -18.97
CA GLU A 110 -16.68 -0.95 -20.19
C GLU A 110 -15.34 -1.44 -20.74
N LEU A 111 -14.55 -2.15 -19.94
CA LEU A 111 -13.22 -2.58 -20.34
C LEU A 111 -13.29 -3.74 -21.35
N LYS A 112 -12.57 -3.62 -22.48
CA LYS A 112 -12.43 -4.70 -23.45
C LYS A 112 -11.61 -5.85 -22.84
N LYS A 113 -11.97 -7.09 -23.19
CA LYS A 113 -11.31 -8.30 -22.67
C LYS A 113 -9.80 -8.32 -22.93
N GLU A 114 -9.36 -7.79 -24.08
CA GLU A 114 -7.95 -7.67 -24.47
C GLU A 114 -7.15 -6.81 -23.47
N ASN A 115 -7.80 -5.84 -22.83
CA ASN A 115 -7.21 -4.92 -21.87
C ASN A 115 -7.38 -5.37 -20.41
N ALA A 116 -7.96 -6.55 -20.15
CA ALA A 116 -8.28 -7.02 -18.81
C ALA A 116 -7.05 -7.09 -17.88
N MET A 117 -5.89 -7.51 -18.40
CA MET A 117 -4.65 -7.57 -17.60
C MET A 117 -4.18 -6.18 -17.17
N LEU A 118 -4.21 -5.21 -18.08
CA LEU A 118 -3.86 -3.83 -17.77
C LEU A 118 -4.86 -3.22 -16.79
N GLY A 119 -6.15 -3.52 -16.97
CA GLY A 119 -7.18 -3.01 -16.07
C GLY A 119 -7.11 -3.59 -14.66
N MET A 120 -6.81 -4.89 -14.55
CA MET A 120 -6.58 -5.55 -13.27
C MET A 120 -5.36 -4.97 -12.56
N LYS A 121 -4.30 -4.67 -13.31
CA LYS A 121 -3.11 -4.00 -12.77
C LYS A 121 -3.46 -2.64 -12.15
N ILE A 122 -4.31 -1.84 -12.80
CA ILE A 122 -4.79 -0.55 -12.23
C ILE A 122 -5.60 -0.80 -10.95
N THR A 123 -6.48 -1.80 -10.92
CA THR A 123 -7.21 -2.20 -9.70
C THR A 123 -6.27 -2.56 -8.56
N CYS A 124 -5.24 -3.37 -8.81
CA CYS A 124 -4.23 -3.72 -7.80
C CYS A 124 -3.45 -2.49 -7.32
N LEU A 125 -3.14 -1.54 -8.21
CA LEU A 125 -2.47 -0.29 -7.83
C LEU A 125 -3.34 0.57 -6.91
N TYR A 126 -4.65 0.66 -7.15
CA TYR A 126 -5.58 1.30 -6.23
C TYR A 126 -5.58 0.62 -4.86
N GLY A 127 -5.68 -0.71 -4.82
CA GLY A 127 -5.62 -1.47 -3.56
C GLY A 127 -4.34 -1.20 -2.77
N LYS A 128 -3.19 -1.17 -3.46
CA LYS A 128 -1.90 -0.84 -2.84
C LYS A 128 -1.86 0.58 -2.28
N LEU A 129 -2.41 1.56 -3.00
CA LEU A 129 -2.50 2.94 -2.52
C LEU A 129 -3.42 3.02 -1.28
N LEU A 130 -4.55 2.31 -1.28
CA LEU A 130 -5.50 2.27 -0.16
C LEU A 130 -4.85 1.71 1.11
N ALA A 131 -4.19 0.56 1.01
CA ALA A 131 -3.47 -0.05 2.13
C ALA A 131 -2.44 0.91 2.72
N ARG A 132 -1.65 1.60 1.88
CA ARG A 132 -0.64 2.56 2.34
C ARG A 132 -1.25 3.83 2.93
N THR A 133 -2.41 4.27 2.46
CA THR A 133 -3.13 5.38 3.11
C THR A 133 -3.72 4.95 4.45
N ALA A 134 -4.15 3.70 4.62
CA ALA A 134 -4.56 3.16 5.92
C ALA A 134 -3.38 3.12 6.89
N ASP A 135 -2.23 2.57 6.47
CA ASP A 135 -0.98 2.58 7.26
C ASP A 135 -0.65 4.01 7.75
N LEU A 136 -0.78 5.01 6.86
CA LEU A 136 -0.51 6.42 7.18
C LEU A 136 -1.43 7.01 8.26
N LEU A 137 -2.67 6.50 8.34
CA LEU A 137 -3.67 6.91 9.31
C LEU A 137 -3.48 6.17 10.63
N ASP A 138 -3.10 4.90 10.61
CA ASP A 138 -2.90 4.12 11.82
C ASP A 138 -1.66 4.54 12.60
N ILE A 139 -0.63 5.03 11.89
CA ILE A 139 0.60 5.52 12.50
C ILE A 139 0.44 6.94 13.05
N ASN A 140 0.66 7.10 14.36
CA ASN A 140 0.69 8.40 15.02
C ASN A 140 1.90 9.25 14.54
N ALA A 141 1.63 10.49 14.11
CA ALA A 141 2.63 11.43 13.62
C ALA A 141 3.67 11.82 14.67
N GLU A 142 3.26 11.86 15.93
CA GLU A 142 4.14 12.28 17.01
C GLU A 142 5.14 11.19 17.40
N ASP A 143 4.74 9.93 17.26
CA ASP A 143 5.57 8.79 17.60
C ASP A 143 6.54 8.39 16.49
N PHE A 144 6.11 8.50 15.22
CA PHE A 144 6.87 8.01 14.07
C PHE A 144 6.83 8.96 12.86
N PRO A 145 7.31 10.21 13.00
CA PRO A 145 7.27 11.18 11.90
C PRO A 145 8.09 10.73 10.68
N ALA A 146 9.24 10.07 10.89
CA ALA A 146 10.10 9.57 9.81
C ALA A 146 9.42 8.48 8.98
N LEU A 147 8.71 7.54 9.62
CA LEU A 147 7.94 6.50 8.95
C LEU A 147 6.78 7.09 8.14
N ARG A 148 6.02 8.04 8.70
CA ARG A 148 4.95 8.71 7.95
C ARG A 148 5.49 9.43 6.71
N ILE A 149 6.66 10.07 6.80
CA ILE A 149 7.30 10.66 5.61
C ILE A 149 7.68 9.60 4.58
N ALA A 150 8.24 8.47 5.01
CA ALA A 150 8.56 7.35 4.10
C ALA A 150 7.31 6.82 3.39
N ILE A 151 6.19 6.67 4.10
CA ILE A 151 4.89 6.26 3.53
C ILE A 151 4.39 7.31 2.53
N CYS A 152 4.44 8.61 2.86
CA CYS A 152 4.07 9.67 1.92
C CYS A 152 4.88 9.62 0.63
N LYS A 153 6.20 9.40 0.70
CA LYS A 153 7.05 9.23 -0.49
C LYS A 153 6.61 8.03 -1.34
N ARG A 154 6.24 6.92 -0.71
CA ARG A 154 5.74 5.74 -1.42
C ARG A 154 4.37 5.96 -2.05
N LEU A 155 3.47 6.68 -1.37
CA LEU A 155 2.19 7.08 -1.95
C LEU A 155 2.39 7.96 -3.19
N ILE A 156 3.30 8.94 -3.13
CA ILE A 156 3.64 9.78 -4.31
C ILE A 156 4.14 8.93 -5.47
N ALA A 157 5.05 7.97 -5.21
CA ALA A 157 5.51 7.04 -6.23
C ALA A 157 4.37 6.16 -6.78
N GLY A 158 3.47 5.70 -5.92
CA GLY A 158 2.29 4.93 -6.31
C GLY A 158 1.32 5.73 -7.20
N PHE A 159 1.09 7.01 -6.89
CA PHE A 159 0.29 7.90 -7.74
C PHE A 159 0.92 8.10 -9.12
N ASN A 160 2.24 8.26 -9.20
CA ASN A 160 2.93 8.34 -10.50
C ASN A 160 2.78 7.04 -11.29
N ASN A 161 2.90 5.89 -10.62
CA ASN A 161 2.77 4.58 -11.26
C ASN A 161 1.38 4.37 -11.84
N ILE A 162 0.33 4.63 -11.06
CA ILE A 162 -1.05 4.45 -11.54
C ILE A 162 -1.40 5.44 -12.66
N SER A 163 -0.92 6.69 -12.60
CA SER A 163 -1.04 7.63 -13.72
C SER A 163 -0.36 7.12 -14.98
N GLY A 164 0.80 6.47 -14.87
CA GLY A 164 1.49 5.86 -16.00
C GLY A 164 0.71 4.70 -16.63
N GLU A 165 0.07 3.85 -15.82
CA GLU A 165 -0.80 2.78 -16.34
C GLU A 165 -2.09 3.32 -16.96
N PHE A 166 -2.63 4.43 -16.43
CA PHE A 166 -3.74 5.13 -17.07
C PHE A 166 -3.39 5.70 -18.44
N ASN A 167 -2.18 6.26 -18.63
CA ASN A 167 -1.74 6.70 -19.95
C ASN A 167 -1.71 5.53 -20.95
N LYS A 168 -1.19 4.37 -20.54
CA LYS A 168 -1.21 3.17 -21.37
C LYS A 168 -2.64 2.74 -21.70
N MET A 169 -3.55 2.77 -20.72
CA MET A 169 -4.94 2.39 -20.95
C MET A 169 -5.64 3.34 -21.92
N GLU A 170 -5.32 4.64 -21.87
CA GLU A 170 -5.82 5.63 -22.82
C GLU A 170 -5.34 5.33 -24.25
N ASP A 171 -4.10 4.90 -24.41
CA ASP A 171 -3.53 4.51 -25.71
C ASP A 171 -4.18 3.21 -26.25
N GLU A 172 -4.40 2.21 -25.38
CA GLU A 172 -4.95 0.89 -25.75
C GLU A 172 -6.49 0.89 -25.92
N GLN A 173 -7.20 1.77 -25.21
CA GLN A 173 -8.65 1.93 -25.34
C GLN A 173 -9.06 3.41 -25.32
N PRO A 174 -8.86 4.14 -26.44
CA PRO A 174 -9.14 5.58 -26.53
C PRO A 174 -10.58 5.97 -26.23
N GLU A 175 -11.53 5.04 -26.34
CA GLU A 175 -12.94 5.28 -25.98
C GLU A 175 -13.11 5.63 -24.49
N LEU A 176 -12.21 5.16 -23.61
CA LEU A 176 -12.24 5.45 -22.17
C LEU A 176 -11.56 6.77 -21.81
N LYS A 177 -11.01 7.51 -22.77
CA LYS A 177 -10.17 8.69 -22.53
C LYS A 177 -10.76 9.70 -21.53
N VAL A 178 -12.04 10.05 -21.68
CA VAL A 178 -12.69 11.04 -20.80
C VAL A 178 -12.75 10.54 -19.35
N LEU A 179 -13.05 9.26 -19.14
CA LEU A 179 -13.07 8.63 -17.83
C LEU A 179 -11.65 8.56 -17.24
N ILE A 180 -10.67 8.15 -18.05
CA ILE A 180 -9.28 8.06 -17.63
C ILE A 180 -8.71 9.43 -17.24
N GLU A 181 -8.97 10.48 -18.01
CA GLU A 181 -8.57 11.85 -17.68
C GLU A 181 -9.21 12.33 -16.37
N THR A 182 -10.46 11.94 -16.11
CA THR A 182 -11.13 12.21 -14.84
C THR A 182 -10.36 11.55 -13.68
N HIS A 183 -10.00 10.28 -13.81
CA HIS A 183 -9.19 9.58 -12.79
C HIS A 183 -7.81 10.23 -12.60
N LYS A 184 -7.10 10.54 -13.69
CA LYS A 184 -5.79 11.19 -13.66
C LYS A 184 -5.84 12.55 -12.94
N SER A 185 -6.86 13.36 -13.21
CA SER A 185 -7.07 14.65 -12.54
C SER A 185 -7.23 14.49 -11.02
N HIS A 186 -8.08 13.57 -10.58
CA HIS A 186 -8.27 13.32 -9.14
C HIS A 186 -7.01 12.73 -8.49
N ILE A 187 -6.31 11.81 -9.15
CA ILE A 187 -5.03 11.27 -8.67
C ILE A 187 -4.00 12.38 -8.49
N HIS A 188 -3.94 13.33 -9.43
CA HIS A 188 -3.04 14.48 -9.31
C HIS A 188 -3.37 15.33 -8.09
N ILE A 189 -4.65 15.63 -7.85
CA ILE A 189 -5.10 16.36 -6.65
C ILE A 189 -4.70 15.62 -5.36
N LEU A 190 -4.91 14.30 -5.30
CA LEU A 190 -4.55 13.49 -4.14
C LEU A 190 -3.03 13.46 -3.89
N ARG A 191 -2.24 13.40 -4.96
CA ARG A 191 -0.78 13.48 -4.89
C ARG A 191 -0.32 14.80 -4.27
N GLU A 192 -0.89 15.93 -4.69
CA GLU A 192 -0.57 17.24 -4.11
C GLU A 192 -0.96 17.32 -2.62
N LYS A 193 -2.10 16.72 -2.24
CA LYS A 193 -2.50 16.62 -0.82
C LYS A 193 -1.50 15.82 0.02
N ILE A 194 -0.97 14.70 -0.51
CA ILE A 194 0.08 13.93 0.17
C ILE A 194 1.38 14.72 0.28
N ILE A 195 1.78 15.48 -0.75
CA ILE A 195 2.96 16.35 -0.69
C ILE A 195 2.81 17.40 0.41
N ASN A 196 1.65 18.05 0.49
CA ASN A 196 1.35 19.04 1.52
C ASN A 196 1.37 18.42 2.92
N LEU A 197 0.80 17.24 3.09
CA LEU A 197 0.83 16.50 4.35
C LEU A 197 2.27 16.14 4.75
N MET A 198 3.09 15.66 3.81
CA MET A 198 4.50 15.35 4.05
C MET A 198 5.29 16.58 4.50
N ASN A 199 5.09 17.73 3.85
CA ASN A 199 5.74 18.99 4.22
C ASN A 199 5.30 19.44 5.62
N LYS A 200 4.00 19.35 5.95
CA LYS A 200 3.47 19.63 7.29
C LYS A 200 4.13 18.75 8.37
N ILE A 201 4.42 17.48 8.06
CA ILE A 201 5.10 16.57 9.00
C ILE A 201 6.57 16.97 9.18
N ARG A 202 7.27 17.34 8.09
CA ARG A 202 8.66 17.83 8.14
C ARG A 202 8.80 19.12 8.95
N ASP A 203 7.95 20.10 8.69
CA ASP A 203 7.96 21.38 9.41
C ASP A 203 7.71 21.22 10.92
N LYS A 204 6.91 20.22 11.31
CA LYS A 204 6.67 19.89 12.71
C LYS A 204 7.86 19.15 13.35
N LYS A 205 8.59 18.36 12.56
CA LYS A 205 9.80 17.66 13.01
C LYS A 205 10.95 18.63 13.26
N ASP A 206 11.14 19.63 12.39
CA ASP A 206 12.23 20.61 12.50
C ASP A 206 12.03 21.63 13.63
N LYS A 207 10.82 21.71 14.20
CA LYS A 207 10.47 22.58 15.34
C LYS A 207 10.55 21.88 16.71
N LYS A 208 10.81 20.57 16.75
CA LYS A 208 10.98 19.77 17.97
C LYS A 208 12.46 19.45 18.17
#